data_AF-A0A9E3XTP4-F1
#
_entry.id   AF-A0A9E3XTP4-F1
#
_cell.length_a   1.000
_cell.length_b   1.000
_cell.length_c   1.000
_cell.angle_alpha   90.00
_cell.angle_beta   90.00
_cell.angle_gamma   90.00
#
_symmetry.space_group_name_H-M   'P 1'
#
loop_
_entity.id
_entity.type
_entity.pdbx_description
1 polymer ?
#
loop_
_entity_poly.entity_id
_entity_poly.type
_entity_poly.pdbx_seq_one_letter_code
_entity_poly.pdbx_strand_id
1 'polypeptide(L)'
;MYRFSRAIYLETRDLIVGEDQAEVTEARRRVLTACEATMERLAKDSRYFADPAKSLFSDIRYYYPIREQERVYHVVKTYLAAALVFLEKEQERAVTEGAMLRCRAQTRKGKACQRTPLPDSNFCPSHQHLSSIVA
;
A
#
# COMPACT_ATOMS: atom_id res chain seq x y z
N MET A 1 5.44 -4.04 8.60
CA MET A 1 5.43 -3.71 7.15
C MET A 1 6.55 -4.40 6.38
N TYR A 2 7.81 -4.33 6.84
CA TYR A 2 8.97 -5.00 6.22
C TYR A 2 8.77 -6.50 5.89
N ARG A 3 8.01 -7.24 6.70
CA ARG A 3 7.69 -8.64 6.40
C ARG A 3 6.98 -8.84 5.05
N PHE A 4 6.12 -7.90 4.64
CA PHE A 4 5.34 -8.01 3.41
C PHE A 4 6.18 -7.65 2.19
N SER A 5 7.00 -6.59 2.25
CA SER A 5 7.93 -6.26 1.17
C SER A 5 8.92 -7.40 0.93
N ARG A 6 9.48 -7.96 2.02
CA ARG A 6 10.40 -9.11 1.94
C ARG A 6 9.73 -10.36 1.36
N ALA A 7 8.49 -10.64 1.72
CA ALA A 7 7.77 -11.81 1.20
C ALA A 7 7.52 -11.70 -0.30
N ILE A 8 7.04 -10.54 -0.78
CA ILE A 8 6.89 -10.26 -2.22
C ILE A 8 8.22 -10.49 -2.93
N TYR A 9 9.30 -9.85 -2.45
CA TYR A 9 10.62 -9.97 -3.07
C TYR A 9 11.11 -11.42 -3.12
N LEU A 10 11.02 -12.18 -2.03
CA LEU A 10 11.50 -13.56 -2.00
C LEU A 10 10.74 -14.47 -2.98
N GLU A 11 9.45 -14.23 -3.19
CA GLU A 11 8.61 -15.03 -4.07
C GLU A 11 8.80 -14.69 -5.55
N THR A 12 9.24 -13.46 -5.86
CA THR A 12 9.41 -13.01 -7.25
C THR A 12 10.87 -12.90 -7.72
N ARG A 13 11.86 -12.81 -6.81
CA ARG A 13 13.27 -12.50 -7.16
C ARG A 13 13.94 -13.46 -8.16
N ASP A 14 13.44 -14.70 -8.24
CA ASP A 14 13.99 -15.74 -9.12
C ASP A 14 13.35 -15.71 -10.52
N LEU A 15 12.33 -14.86 -10.70
CA LEU A 15 11.68 -14.59 -12.00
C LEU A 15 12.29 -13.36 -12.71
N ILE A 16 13.18 -12.63 -12.03
CA ILE A 16 13.85 -11.44 -12.57
C ILE A 16 14.88 -11.85 -13.62
N VAL A 17 14.89 -11.14 -14.73
CA VAL A 17 15.82 -11.39 -15.85
C VAL A 17 16.69 -10.16 -16.15
N GLY A 18 17.84 -10.40 -16.78
CA GLY A 18 18.80 -9.40 -17.24
C GLY A 18 19.81 -10.06 -18.18
N GLU A 19 20.59 -9.27 -18.92
CA GLU A 19 21.59 -9.76 -19.87
C GLU A 19 22.80 -10.37 -19.16
N ASP A 20 23.16 -9.85 -17.99
CA ASP A 20 24.25 -10.35 -17.15
C ASP A 20 23.90 -10.37 -15.64
N GLN A 21 24.83 -10.89 -14.84
CA GLN A 21 24.66 -10.97 -13.38
C GLN A 21 24.63 -9.61 -12.69
N ALA A 22 25.30 -8.60 -13.23
CA ALA A 22 25.32 -7.27 -12.66
C ALA A 22 23.95 -6.59 -12.83
N GLU A 23 23.36 -6.72 -14.02
CA GLU A 23 22.01 -6.23 -14.31
C GLU A 23 20.95 -6.94 -13.48
N VAL A 24 21.00 -8.28 -13.36
CA VAL A 24 20.08 -9.03 -12.50
C VAL A 24 20.20 -8.60 -11.04
N THR A 25 21.41 -8.34 -10.56
CA THR A 25 21.65 -7.88 -9.18
C THR A 25 21.07 -6.48 -8.95
N GLU A 26 21.26 -5.56 -9.89
CA GLU A 26 20.69 -4.22 -9.81
C GLU A 26 19.15 -4.23 -9.94
N ALA A 27 18.60 -5.07 -10.82
CA ALA A 27 17.16 -5.28 -10.95
C ALA A 27 16.56 -5.80 -9.63
N ARG A 28 17.18 -6.80 -9.01
CA ARG A 28 16.77 -7.30 -7.68
C ARG A 28 16.77 -6.21 -6.63
N ARG A 29 17.81 -5.37 -6.59
CA ARG A 29 17.88 -4.22 -5.67
C ARG A 29 16.74 -3.25 -5.90
N ARG A 30 16.46 -2.87 -7.15
CA ARG A 30 15.39 -1.93 -7.50
C ARG A 30 13.99 -2.49 -7.19
N VAL A 31 13.75 -3.77 -7.45
CA VAL A 31 12.49 -4.44 -7.07
C VAL A 31 12.29 -4.41 -5.56
N LEU A 32 13.33 -4.76 -4.78
CA LEU A 32 13.25 -4.71 -3.32
C LEU A 32 12.95 -3.30 -2.82
N THR A 33 13.67 -2.29 -3.32
CA THR A 33 13.43 -0.88 -2.98
C THR A 33 12.01 -0.44 -3.30
N ALA A 34 11.46 -0.83 -4.47
CA ALA A 34 10.09 -0.50 -4.84
C ALA A 34 9.06 -1.16 -3.90
N CYS A 35 9.30 -2.41 -3.52
CA CYS A 35 8.45 -3.12 -2.55
C CYS A 35 8.47 -2.42 -1.18
N GLU A 36 9.66 -2.02 -0.71
CA GLU A 36 9.82 -1.30 0.56
C GLU A 36 9.16 0.08 0.54
N ALA A 37 9.39 0.87 -0.51
CA ALA A 37 8.80 2.19 -0.66
C ALA A 37 7.26 2.13 -0.73
N THR A 38 6.71 1.13 -1.43
CA THR A 38 5.26 0.90 -1.47
C THR A 38 4.72 0.57 -0.08
N MET A 39 5.38 -0.34 0.65
CA MET A 39 4.95 -0.71 2.01
C MET A 39 5.10 0.44 3.01
N GLU A 40 6.11 1.27 2.86
CA GLU A 40 6.31 2.48 3.67
C GLU A 40 5.20 3.51 3.41
N ARG A 41 4.87 3.76 2.13
CA ARG A 41 3.74 4.61 1.76
C ARG A 41 2.43 4.06 2.31
N LEU A 42 2.21 2.75 2.22
CA LEU A 42 1.02 2.09 2.77
C LEU A 42 0.93 2.26 4.29
N ALA A 43 2.06 2.18 5.00
CA ALA A 43 2.11 2.39 6.44
C ALA A 43 1.75 3.82 6.85
N LYS A 44 2.24 4.80 6.07
CA LYS A 44 2.01 6.24 6.31
C LYS A 44 0.60 6.67 5.91
N ASP A 45 0.12 6.15 4.79
CA ASP A 45 -1.07 6.64 4.12
C ASP A 45 -1.80 5.54 3.33
N SER A 46 -2.23 4.50 4.03
CA SER A 46 -3.03 3.41 3.42
C SER A 46 -4.37 3.92 2.88
N ARG A 47 -4.99 4.89 3.54
CA ARG A 47 -6.36 5.34 3.21
C ARG A 47 -6.42 6.15 1.91
N TYR A 48 -5.37 6.89 1.57
CA TYR A 48 -5.34 7.69 0.34
C TYR A 48 -4.50 7.04 -0.78
N PHE A 49 -4.01 5.82 -0.57
CA PHE A 49 -3.33 5.05 -1.62
C PHE A 49 -4.35 4.20 -2.41
N ALA A 50 -4.92 4.80 -3.46
CA ALA A 50 -6.07 4.24 -4.19
C ALA A 50 -5.87 2.82 -4.78
N ASP A 51 -4.68 2.50 -5.31
CA ASP A 51 -4.39 1.16 -5.86
C ASP A 51 -2.90 0.81 -5.68
N PRO A 52 -2.49 0.33 -4.49
CA PRO A 52 -1.09 0.04 -4.20
C PRO A 52 -0.54 -1.12 -5.03
N ALA A 53 -1.39 -2.09 -5.39
CA ALA A 53 -0.97 -3.27 -6.15
C ALA A 53 -0.63 -2.90 -7.58
N LYS A 54 -1.50 -2.13 -8.23
CA LYS A 54 -1.21 -1.61 -9.57
C LYS A 54 -0.01 -0.69 -9.57
N SER A 55 0.12 0.20 -8.58
CA SER A 55 1.27 1.10 -8.45
C SER A 55 2.58 0.32 -8.38
N LEU A 56 2.71 -0.61 -7.43
CA LEU A 56 3.92 -1.42 -7.28
C LEU A 56 4.20 -2.25 -8.52
N PHE A 57 3.17 -2.89 -9.09
CA PHE A 57 3.34 -3.69 -10.29
C PHE A 57 3.83 -2.85 -11.48
N SER A 58 3.28 -1.65 -11.69
CA SER A 58 3.74 -0.72 -12.71
C SER A 58 5.23 -0.39 -12.57
N ASP A 59 5.72 -0.25 -11.33
CA ASP A 59 7.12 0.09 -11.02
C ASP A 59 8.09 -1.06 -11.21
N ILE A 60 7.63 -2.32 -11.18
CA ILE A 60 8.53 -3.49 -11.20
C ILE A 60 8.35 -4.40 -12.43
N ARG A 61 7.23 -4.31 -13.16
CA ARG A 61 6.87 -5.29 -14.21
C ARG A 61 7.91 -5.48 -15.31
N TYR A 62 8.72 -4.45 -15.61
CA TYR A 62 9.71 -4.50 -16.68
C TYR A 62 10.95 -5.33 -16.33
N TYR A 63 11.14 -5.69 -15.06
CA TYR A 63 12.18 -6.64 -14.64
C TYR A 63 11.81 -8.10 -14.87
N TYR A 64 10.57 -8.36 -15.30
CA TYR A 64 10.02 -9.70 -15.46
C TYR A 64 9.65 -9.96 -16.92
N PRO A 65 9.90 -11.17 -17.44
CA PRO A 65 9.39 -11.60 -18.73
C PRO A 65 7.87 -11.47 -18.78
N ILE A 66 7.31 -11.12 -19.94
CA ILE A 66 5.85 -10.97 -20.13
C ILE A 66 5.07 -12.19 -19.63
N ARG A 67 5.58 -13.41 -19.84
CA ARG A 67 4.94 -14.66 -19.40
C ARG A 67 4.83 -14.80 -17.87
N GLU A 68 5.72 -14.17 -17.11
CA GLU A 68 5.73 -14.23 -15.63
C GLU A 68 4.95 -13.06 -15.01
N GLN A 69 4.60 -12.02 -15.78
CA GLN A 69 4.00 -10.80 -15.26
C GLN A 69 2.64 -11.03 -14.57
N GLU A 70 1.84 -11.99 -15.06
CA GLU A 70 0.56 -12.35 -14.43
C GLU A 70 0.78 -12.96 -13.04
N ARG A 71 1.70 -13.93 -12.92
CA ARG A 71 2.12 -14.51 -11.65
C ARG A 71 2.66 -13.46 -10.68
N VAL A 72 3.52 -12.57 -11.15
CA VAL A 72 4.09 -11.48 -10.34
C VAL A 72 2.98 -10.54 -9.84
N TYR A 73 2.04 -10.16 -10.70
CA TYR A 73 0.91 -9.34 -10.31
C TYR A 73 0.04 -10.02 -9.24
N HIS A 74 -0.20 -11.32 -9.38
CA HIS A 74 -0.95 -12.10 -8.40
C HIS A 74 -0.28 -12.11 -7.01
N VAL A 75 1.04 -12.32 -6.97
CA VAL A 75 1.85 -12.27 -5.73
C VAL A 75 1.74 -10.88 -5.09
N VAL A 76 1.99 -9.82 -5.86
CA VAL A 76 1.89 -8.43 -5.39
C VAL A 76 0.52 -8.13 -4.80
N LYS A 77 -0.55 -8.49 -5.53
CA LYS A 77 -1.94 -8.26 -5.11
C LYS A 77 -2.24 -8.99 -3.80
N THR A 78 -1.82 -10.26 -3.68
CA THR A 78 -2.07 -11.10 -2.50
C THR A 78 -1.43 -10.51 -1.24
N TYR A 79 -0.14 -10.17 -1.29
CA TYR A 79 0.54 -9.62 -0.12
C TYR A 79 0.10 -8.21 0.24
N LEU A 80 -0.25 -7.37 -0.74
CA LEU A 80 -0.77 -6.04 -0.44
C LEU A 80 -2.17 -6.09 0.17
N ALA A 81 -3.03 -7.02 -0.27
CA ALA A 81 -4.31 -7.26 0.40
C ALA A 81 -4.09 -7.71 1.85
N ALA A 82 -3.16 -8.64 2.10
CA ALA A 82 -2.82 -9.07 3.45
C ALA A 82 -2.23 -7.94 4.31
N ALA A 83 -1.43 -7.05 3.71
CA ALA A 83 -0.86 -5.89 4.38
C ALA A 83 -1.94 -4.85 4.75
N LEU A 84 -2.92 -4.62 3.89
CA LEU A 84 -4.07 -3.74 4.16
C LEU A 84 -4.91 -4.25 5.33
N VAL A 85 -5.27 -5.55 5.32
CA VAL A 85 -6.00 -6.18 6.43
C VAL A 85 -5.21 -6.08 7.74
N PHE A 86 -3.89 -6.26 7.68
CA PHE A 86 -3.05 -6.08 8.86
C PHE A 86 -3.10 -4.63 9.38
N LEU A 87 -2.98 -3.62 8.51
CA LEU A 87 -3.02 -2.22 8.91
C LEU A 87 -4.38 -1.80 9.47
N GLU A 88 -5.47 -2.34 8.95
CA GLU A 88 -6.82 -2.11 9.47
C GLU A 88 -6.94 -2.62 10.91
N LYS A 89 -6.52 -3.87 11.18
CA LYS A 89 -6.51 -4.45 12.53
C LYS A 89 -5.65 -3.67 13.51
N GLU A 90 -4.48 -3.19 13.07
CA GLU A 90 -3.60 -2.37 13.92
C GLU A 90 -4.23 -1.00 14.22
N GLN A 91 -4.99 -0.42 13.28
CA GLN A 91 -5.75 0.81 13.54
C GLN A 91 -6.87 0.59 14.55
N GLU A 92 -7.64 -0.50 14.43
CA GLU A 92 -8.69 -0.87 15.39
C GLU A 92 -8.14 -1.06 16.81
N ARG A 93 -6.99 -1.75 16.93
CA ARG A 93 -6.28 -1.90 18.20
C ARG A 93 -5.85 -0.56 18.78
N ALA A 94 -5.23 0.30 17.97
CA ALA A 94 -4.81 1.62 18.43
C ALA A 94 -5.99 2.45 18.95
N VAL A 95 -7.15 2.37 18.30
CA VAL A 95 -8.38 3.04 18.76
C VAL A 95 -8.87 2.46 20.09
N THR A 96 -8.82 1.13 20.24
CA THR A 96 -9.18 0.44 21.49
C THR A 96 -8.25 0.84 22.64
N GLU A 97 -6.98 1.10 22.34
CA GLU A 97 -5.96 1.58 23.29
C GLU A 97 -6.04 3.10 23.54
N GLY A 98 -7.03 3.80 22.97
CA GLY A 98 -7.31 5.21 23.24
C GLY A 98 -6.79 6.20 22.20
N ALA A 99 -6.32 5.74 21.03
CA ALA A 99 -5.96 6.64 19.94
C ALA A 99 -7.18 7.38 19.41
N MET A 100 -7.08 8.70 19.29
CA MET A 100 -8.16 9.53 18.74
C MET A 100 -8.36 9.26 17.24
N LEU A 101 -9.60 8.99 16.86
CA LEU A 101 -10.01 8.92 15.46
C LEU A 101 -9.84 10.28 14.78
N ARG A 102 -9.45 10.26 13.50
CA ARG A 102 -9.36 11.45 12.65
C ARG A 102 -10.31 11.32 11.47
N CYS A 103 -10.86 12.45 11.05
CA CYS A 103 -11.70 12.55 9.86
C CYS A 103 -10.98 12.00 8.62
N ARG A 104 -11.66 11.13 7.86
CA ARG A 104 -11.12 10.47 6.66
C ARG A 104 -11.07 11.34 5.40
N ALA A 105 -11.50 12.59 5.46
CA ALA A 105 -11.46 13.50 4.31
C ALA A 105 -10.07 14.11 4.07
N GLN A 106 -9.81 14.46 2.82
CA GLN A 106 -8.73 15.38 2.46
C GLN A 106 -9.25 16.81 2.33
N THR A 107 -8.40 17.77 2.71
CA THR A 107 -8.63 19.19 2.43
C THR A 107 -8.46 19.48 0.95
N ARG A 108 -8.95 20.65 0.48
CA ARG A 108 -8.75 21.11 -0.92
C ARG A 108 -7.28 21.17 -1.37
N LYS A 109 -6.33 21.21 -0.43
CA LYS A 109 -4.88 21.19 -0.68
C LYS A 109 -4.28 19.77 -0.63
N GLY A 110 -5.10 18.72 -0.62
CA GLY A 110 -4.67 17.31 -0.58
C GLY A 110 -4.17 16.82 0.78
N LYS A 111 -4.16 17.66 1.83
CA LYS A 111 -3.74 17.26 3.18
C LYS A 111 -4.86 16.55 3.93
N ALA A 112 -4.53 15.51 4.69
CA ALA A 112 -5.47 14.81 5.56
C ALA A 112 -6.13 15.77 6.57
N CYS A 113 -7.43 15.64 6.78
CA CYS A 113 -8.16 16.40 7.78
C CYS A 113 -7.72 16.00 9.19
N GLN A 114 -7.42 16.99 10.04
CA GLN A 114 -6.95 16.75 11.41
C GLN A 114 -8.07 16.77 12.46
N ARG A 115 -9.32 17.02 12.05
CA ARG A 115 -10.46 17.14 12.98
C ARG A 115 -10.95 15.76 13.42
N THR A 116 -11.43 15.68 14.64
CA THR A 116 -12.14 14.50 15.17
C THR A 116 -13.42 14.26 14.37
N PRO A 117 -13.70 13.02 13.96
CA PRO A 117 -14.93 12.67 13.29
C PRO A 117 -16.12 12.67 14.27
N LEU A 118 -17.33 12.67 13.73
CA LEU A 118 -18.56 12.48 14.52
C LEU A 118 -18.64 11.05 15.08
N PRO A 119 -19.36 10.79 16.19
CA PRO A 119 -19.46 9.46 16.80
C PRO A 119 -19.87 8.35 15.83
N ASP A 120 -20.85 8.62 14.95
CA ASP A 120 -21.42 7.62 14.03
C ASP A 120 -20.92 7.80 12.58
N SER A 121 -19.81 8.51 12.38
CA SER A 121 -19.28 8.78 11.04
C SER A 121 -17.77 8.77 11.01
N ASN A 122 -17.21 8.49 9.84
CA ASN A 122 -15.78 8.62 9.59
C ASN A 122 -15.35 10.06 9.26
N PHE A 123 -16.29 11.02 9.24
CA PHE A 123 -16.06 12.40 8.84
C PHE A 123 -16.40 13.40 9.95
N CYS A 124 -15.68 14.53 9.98
CA CYS A 124 -16.00 15.65 10.88
C CYS A 124 -17.20 16.45 10.34
N PRO A 125 -17.78 17.38 11.13
CA PRO A 125 -18.96 18.15 10.70
C PRO A 125 -18.81 18.83 9.33
N SER A 126 -17.63 19.37 9.01
CA SER A 126 -17.38 20.03 7.72
C SER A 126 -17.29 19.07 6.53
N HIS A 127 -17.08 17.78 6.77
CA HIS A 127 -16.98 16.75 5.73
C HIS A 127 -18.10 15.71 5.83
N GLN A 128 -19.15 15.98 6.62
CA GLN A 128 -20.26 15.04 6.82
C GLN A 128 -20.92 14.64 5.49
N HIS A 129 -21.01 15.57 4.54
CA HIS A 129 -21.56 15.33 3.20
C HIS A 129 -20.80 14.27 2.38
N LEU A 130 -19.56 13.93 2.73
CA LEU A 130 -18.82 12.85 2.06
C LEU A 130 -19.33 11.46 2.47
N SER A 131 -20.01 11.34 3.62
CA SER A 131 -20.57 10.05 4.07
C SER A 131 -21.60 9.47 3.11
N SER A 132 -22.37 10.31 2.42
CA SER A 132 -23.36 9.88 1.42
C SER A 132 -22.77 9.57 0.05
N ILE A 133 -21.52 9.95 -0.21
CA ILE A 133 -20.84 9.80 -1.50
C ILE A 133 -19.90 8.58 -1.49
N VAL A 134 -19.32 8.25 -0.33
CA VAL A 134 -18.29 7.21 -0.16
C VAL A 134 -18.87 5.94 0.48
N ALA A 135 -20.18 5.68 0.29
CA ALA A 135 -20.86 4.49 0.82
C ALA A 135 -20.48 3.21 0.06
#